data_AF-A0A957YHJ2-F1
#
_entry.id   AF-A0A957YHJ2-F1
#
_cell.length_a   1.000
_cell.length_b   1.000
_cell.length_c   1.000
_cell.angle_alpha   90.00
_cell.angle_beta   90.00
_cell.angle_gamma   90.00
#
_symmetry.space_group_name_H-M   'P 1'
#
loop_
_entity.id
_entity.type
_entity.pdbx_description
1 polymer ?
#
loop_
_entity_poly.entity_id
_entity_poly.type
_entity_poly.pdbx_seq_one_letter_code
_entity_poly.pdbx_strand_id
1 'polypeptide(L)'
;ALFALVFGPDGYQRNASRIRTEAAIGSFYTQLAAPGSVALGTCFAASHWLSRALSPSSPGTVWFADLQGEARAEFAALARADWTQFLRCRAAELRPGGMVIVSTLGSVPA
;
A
#
# COMPACT_ATOMS: atom_id res chain seq x y z
N ALA A 1 19.74 -4.13 -0.44
CA ALA A 1 19.14 -4.22 -1.79
C ALA A 1 18.53 -2.89 -2.25
N LEU A 2 17.54 -2.32 -1.54
CA LEU A 2 16.84 -1.08 -1.98
C LEU A 2 17.78 0.11 -2.26
N PHE A 3 18.58 0.54 -1.29
CA PHE A 3 19.50 1.67 -1.50
C PHE A 3 20.55 1.38 -2.59
N ALA A 4 20.94 0.11 -2.77
CA ALA A 4 21.86 -0.27 -3.84
C ALA A 4 21.25 -0.03 -5.24
N LEU A 5 19.93 -0.19 -5.41
CA LEU A 5 19.23 0.19 -6.65
C LEU A 5 19.19 1.72 -6.80
N VAL A 6 18.91 2.45 -5.72
CA VAL A 6 18.83 3.92 -5.73
C VAL A 6 20.15 4.58 -6.12
N PHE A 7 21.27 4.08 -5.58
CA PHE A 7 22.62 4.60 -5.84
C PHE A 7 23.37 3.84 -6.95
N GLY A 8 22.71 2.87 -7.58
CA GLY A 8 23.28 2.01 -8.62
C GLY A 8 23.47 2.70 -9.98
N PRO A 9 23.93 1.95 -11.01
CA PRO A 9 24.16 2.48 -12.35
C PRO A 9 22.92 3.07 -13.03
N ASP A 10 21.73 2.53 -12.74
CA ASP A 10 20.45 2.98 -13.30
C ASP A 10 19.59 3.76 -12.30
N GLY A 11 20.14 4.07 -11.12
CA GLY A 11 19.42 4.72 -10.03
C GLY A 11 19.17 6.21 -10.29
N TYR A 12 18.04 6.74 -9.82
CA TYR A 12 17.65 8.13 -10.04
C TYR A 12 18.64 9.15 -9.45
N GLN A 13 19.43 8.76 -8.44
CA GLN A 13 20.41 9.64 -7.80
C GLN A 13 21.50 10.13 -8.75
N ARG A 14 21.77 9.40 -9.84
CA ARG A 14 22.73 9.84 -10.87
C ARG A 14 22.29 11.09 -11.61
N ASN A 15 20.97 11.25 -11.80
CA ASN A 15 20.40 12.35 -12.55
C ASN A 15 19.82 13.45 -11.65
N ALA A 16 19.77 13.23 -10.33
CA ALA A 16 19.10 14.11 -9.38
C ALA A 16 19.82 14.17 -8.03
N SER A 17 21.04 14.72 -8.03
CA SER A 17 21.93 14.80 -6.86
C SER A 17 21.41 15.60 -5.66
N ARG A 18 20.30 16.33 -5.83
CA ARG A 18 19.64 17.11 -4.75
C ARG A 18 18.52 16.34 -4.05
N ILE A 19 18.22 15.11 -4.47
CA ILE A 19 17.23 14.26 -3.80
C ILE A 19 17.89 13.61 -2.58
N ARG A 20 17.27 13.72 -1.40
CA ARG A 20 17.63 12.90 -0.25
C ARG A 20 16.77 11.64 -0.25
N THR A 21 17.41 10.48 -0.13
CA THR A 21 16.70 9.20 -0.04
C THR A 21 16.67 8.73 1.40
N GLU A 22 15.47 8.44 1.88
CA GLU A 22 15.22 7.93 3.22
C GLU A 22 14.34 6.67 3.14
N ALA A 23 14.31 5.89 4.21
CA ALA A 23 13.44 4.73 4.35
C ALA A 23 12.71 4.81 5.69
N ALA A 24 11.38 4.65 5.65
CA ALA A 24 10.55 4.47 6.82
C ALA A 24 10.21 2.98 6.95
N ILE A 25 10.48 2.40 8.12
CA ILE A 25 10.23 0.98 8.40
C ILE A 25 8.94 0.86 9.18
N GLY A 26 7.98 0.10 8.63
CA GLY A 26 6.70 -0.16 9.29
C GLY A 26 5.61 -0.56 8.31
N SER A 27 4.41 -0.76 8.85
CA SER A 27 3.23 -1.01 8.02
C SER A 27 2.70 0.32 7.47
N PHE A 28 2.38 0.38 6.18
CA PHE A 28 1.69 1.55 5.62
C PHE A 28 0.23 1.65 6.12
N TYR A 29 -0.26 0.72 6.94
CA TYR A 29 -1.50 0.91 7.70
C TYR A 29 -1.29 1.76 8.97
N THR A 30 -0.08 2.25 9.23
CA THR A 30 0.21 3.32 10.20
C THR A 30 0.73 4.57 9.49
N GLN A 31 0.87 5.67 10.23
CA GLN A 31 1.54 6.86 9.74
C GLN A 31 3.06 6.61 9.69
N LEU A 32 3.70 6.94 8.57
CA LEU A 32 5.12 6.72 8.28
C LEU A 32 5.85 8.01 7.87
N ALA A 33 5.13 9.09 7.58
CA ALA A 33 5.69 10.40 7.27
C ALA A 33 5.18 11.48 8.24
N ALA A 34 5.92 12.59 8.35
CA ALA A 34 5.49 13.72 9.15
C ALA A 34 4.16 14.31 8.60
N PRO A 35 3.26 14.83 9.45
CA PRO A 35 2.02 15.43 8.99
C PRO A 35 2.26 16.55 7.97
N GLY A 36 1.46 16.58 6.89
CA GLY A 36 1.53 17.62 5.87
C GLY A 36 2.86 17.70 5.09
N SER A 37 3.70 16.67 5.14
CA SER A 37 5.03 16.68 4.50
C SER A 37 5.03 16.13 3.07
N VAL A 38 4.02 15.34 2.69
CA VAL A 38 3.99 14.60 1.43
C VAL A 38 3.26 15.40 0.35
N ALA A 39 3.96 15.74 -0.73
CA ALA A 39 3.34 16.39 -1.90
C ALA A 39 2.73 15.38 -2.88
N LEU A 40 3.41 14.26 -3.11
CA LEU A 40 3.00 13.19 -4.00
C LEU A 40 3.37 11.85 -3.36
N GLY A 41 2.38 10.99 -3.14
CA GLY A 41 2.56 9.61 -2.73
C GLY A 41 2.24 8.65 -3.88
N THR A 42 2.97 7.54 -3.98
CA THR A 42 2.67 6.45 -4.89
C THR A 42 2.58 5.12 -4.13
N CYS A 43 1.61 4.29 -4.48
CA CYS A 43 1.44 2.96 -3.92
C CYS A 43 1.06 2.00 -5.04
N PHE A 44 2.02 1.23 -5.54
CA PHE A 44 1.85 0.33 -6.68
C PHE A 44 2.01 -1.12 -6.24
N ALA A 45 1.03 -1.95 -6.59
CA ALA A 45 0.99 -3.38 -6.26
C ALA A 45 1.22 -3.70 -4.77
N ALA A 46 0.73 -2.84 -3.87
CA ALA A 46 0.96 -2.98 -2.43
C ALA A 46 -0.34 -3.05 -1.61
N SER A 47 -1.31 -2.16 -1.85
CA SER A 47 -2.47 -2.00 -0.96
C SER A 47 -3.50 -3.15 -0.99
N HIS A 48 -3.29 -4.18 -1.81
CA HIS A 48 -4.09 -5.42 -1.75
C HIS A 48 -3.56 -6.43 -0.72
N TRP A 49 -2.34 -6.24 -0.21
CA TRP A 49 -1.82 -7.03 0.90
C TRP A 49 -2.44 -6.55 2.20
N LEU A 50 -3.23 -7.41 2.84
CA LEU A 50 -3.96 -7.09 4.06
C LEU A 50 -3.00 -6.92 5.26
N SER A 51 -3.44 -6.17 6.27
CA SER A 51 -2.66 -5.85 7.48
C SER A 51 -2.32 -7.07 8.33
N ARG A 52 -3.08 -8.16 8.16
CA ARG A 52 -2.85 -9.45 8.80
C ARG A 52 -3.34 -10.59 7.92
N ALA A 53 -2.82 -11.79 8.17
CA ALA A 53 -3.31 -13.00 7.56
C ALA A 53 -4.73 -13.34 8.04
N LEU A 54 -5.52 -13.91 7.13
CA LEU A 54 -6.79 -14.57 7.39
C LEU A 54 -6.68 -16.04 6.97
N SER A 55 -7.41 -16.92 7.64
CA SER A 55 -7.42 -18.35 7.33
C SER A 55 -8.85 -18.90 7.36
N PRO A 56 -9.77 -18.37 6.51
CA PRO A 56 -11.12 -18.89 6.43
C PRO A 56 -11.12 -20.28 5.80
N SER A 57 -12.21 -21.02 6.01
CA SER A 57 -12.46 -22.25 5.23
C SER A 57 -12.82 -21.88 3.79
N SER A 58 -11.95 -22.23 2.83
CA SER A 58 -12.14 -21.94 1.40
C SER A 58 -11.85 -23.17 0.54
N PRO A 59 -12.65 -24.24 0.64
CA PRO A 59 -12.44 -25.43 -0.19
C PRO A 59 -12.49 -25.07 -1.68
N GLY A 60 -11.46 -25.48 -2.42
CA GLY A 60 -11.38 -25.30 -3.87
C GLY A 60 -10.64 -24.04 -4.35
N THR A 61 -10.25 -23.11 -3.46
CA THR A 61 -9.40 -21.98 -3.87
C THR A 61 -8.53 -21.43 -2.75
N VAL A 62 -7.36 -20.93 -3.13
CA VAL A 62 -6.48 -20.09 -2.29
C VAL A 62 -6.47 -18.64 -2.77
N TRP A 63 -7.17 -18.34 -3.87
CA TRP A 63 -7.16 -17.04 -4.52
C TRP A 63 -8.31 -16.17 -3.99
N PHE A 64 -7.97 -14.98 -3.50
CA PHE A 64 -8.94 -14.09 -2.85
C PHE A 64 -10.10 -13.68 -3.76
N ALA A 65 -9.86 -13.61 -5.08
CA ALA A 65 -10.88 -13.22 -6.04
C ALA A 65 -11.97 -14.28 -6.20
N ASP A 66 -11.64 -15.55 -5.94
CA ASP A 66 -12.56 -16.68 -6.13
C ASP A 66 -13.31 -17.04 -4.85
N LEU A 67 -12.97 -16.42 -3.72
CA LEU A 67 -13.65 -16.66 -2.44
C LEU A 67 -15.15 -16.35 -2.57
N GLN A 68 -15.96 -17.18 -1.91
CA GLN A 68 -17.41 -17.05 -1.84
C GLN A 68 -17.90 -17.03 -0.38
N GLY A 69 -19.16 -16.67 -0.18
CA GLY A 69 -19.84 -16.76 1.12
C GLY A 69 -19.11 -16.04 2.25
N GLU A 70 -19.05 -16.70 3.42
CA GLU A 70 -18.43 -16.14 4.63
C GLU A 70 -16.95 -15.81 4.44
N ALA A 71 -16.19 -16.66 3.75
CA ALA A 71 -14.76 -16.42 3.50
C ALA A 71 -14.53 -15.12 2.70
N ARG A 72 -15.38 -14.85 1.69
CA ARG A 72 -15.35 -13.60 0.93
C ARG A 72 -15.74 -12.40 1.79
N ALA A 73 -16.77 -12.55 2.62
CA ALA A 73 -17.24 -11.49 3.49
C ALA A 73 -16.17 -11.09 4.54
N GLU A 74 -15.48 -12.06 5.11
CA GLU A 74 -14.39 -11.84 6.08
C GLU A 74 -13.22 -11.08 5.43
N PHE A 75 -12.75 -11.51 4.26
CA PHE A 75 -11.71 -10.81 3.50
C PHE A 75 -12.13 -9.39 3.11
N ALA A 76 -13.36 -9.21 2.62
CA ALA A 76 -13.88 -7.91 2.23
C ALA A 76 -14.01 -6.95 3.44
N ALA A 77 -14.36 -7.46 4.62
CA ALA A 77 -14.42 -6.67 5.84
C ALA A 77 -13.03 -6.16 6.24
N LEU A 78 -12.01 -7.04 6.25
CA LEU A 78 -10.64 -6.62 6.56
C LEU A 78 -10.08 -5.65 5.50
N ALA A 79 -10.25 -5.97 4.20
CA ALA A 79 -9.82 -5.10 3.11
C ALA A 79 -10.44 -3.69 3.21
N ARG A 80 -11.71 -3.59 3.60
CA ARG A 80 -12.38 -2.29 3.82
C ARG A 80 -11.77 -1.52 4.98
N ALA A 81 -11.52 -2.20 6.10
CA ALA A 81 -10.91 -1.59 7.29
C ALA A 81 -9.49 -1.07 6.97
N ASP A 82 -8.69 -1.92 6.33
CA ASP A 82 -7.32 -1.63 5.91
C ASP A 82 -7.28 -0.47 4.91
N TRP A 83 -8.16 -0.47 3.91
CA TRP A 83 -8.24 0.61 2.93
C TRP A 83 -8.62 1.95 3.58
N THR A 84 -9.60 1.93 4.48
CA THR A 84 -10.01 3.13 5.24
C THR A 84 -8.84 3.65 6.08
N GLN A 85 -8.12 2.75 6.76
CA GLN A 85 -6.98 3.11 7.60
C GLN A 85 -5.82 3.66 6.77
N PHE A 86 -5.49 3.02 5.65
CA PHE A 86 -4.50 3.52 4.69
C PHE A 86 -4.83 4.95 4.25
N LEU A 87 -6.06 5.21 3.79
CA LEU A 87 -6.47 6.54 3.33
C LEU A 87 -6.39 7.59 4.45
N ARG A 88 -6.76 7.25 5.70
CA ARG A 88 -6.63 8.15 6.85
C ARG A 88 -5.17 8.52 7.13
N CYS A 89 -4.27 7.52 7.16
CA CYS A 89 -2.84 7.77 7.36
C CYS A 89 -2.26 8.64 6.24
N ARG A 90 -2.58 8.34 4.97
CA ARG A 90 -2.12 9.14 3.83
C ARG A 90 -2.68 10.56 3.88
N ALA A 91 -3.95 10.75 4.24
CA ALA A 91 -4.56 12.08 4.36
C ALA A 91 -3.85 12.95 5.41
N ALA A 92 -3.41 12.37 6.53
CA ALA A 92 -2.66 13.10 7.56
C ALA A 92 -1.24 13.49 7.10
N GLU A 93 -0.60 12.64 6.29
CA GLU A 93 0.75 12.86 5.76
C GLU A 93 0.79 13.85 4.59
N LEU A 94 -0.28 13.90 3.78
CA LEU A 94 -0.38 14.77 2.62
C LEU A 94 -0.45 16.25 3.03
N ARG A 95 0.33 17.08 2.34
CA ARG A 95 0.19 18.54 2.40
C ARG A 95 -1.14 18.99 1.78
N PRO A 96 -1.64 20.21 2.06
CA PRO A 96 -2.76 20.78 1.32
C PRO A 96 -2.53 20.75 -0.20
N GLY A 97 -3.47 20.17 -0.95
CA GLY A 97 -3.35 19.97 -2.40
C GLY A 97 -2.41 18.83 -2.83
N GLY A 98 -1.88 18.04 -1.89
CA GLY A 98 -1.12 16.84 -2.18
C GLY A 98 -1.99 15.72 -2.75
N MET A 99 -1.36 14.77 -3.45
CA MET A 99 -2.06 13.66 -4.10
C MET A 99 -1.41 12.32 -3.76
N VAL A 100 -2.23 11.26 -3.77
CA VAL A 100 -1.76 9.87 -3.76
C VAL A 100 -2.24 9.16 -5.02
N ILE A 101 -1.33 8.47 -5.70
CA ILE A 101 -1.65 7.63 -6.86
C ILE A 101 -1.52 6.17 -6.43
N VAL A 102 -2.61 5.42 -6.56
CA VAL A 102 -2.68 4.02 -6.15
C VAL A 102 -2.98 3.14 -7.36
N SER A 103 -2.19 2.07 -7.51
CA SER A 103 -2.45 0.99 -8.46
C SER A 103 -2.34 -0.33 -7.72
N THR A 104 -3.38 -1.15 -7.77
CA THR A 104 -3.43 -2.39 -6.98
C THR A 104 -4.29 -3.45 -7.67
N LEU A 105 -4.12 -4.70 -7.25
CA LEU A 105 -5.01 -5.78 -7.66
C LEU A 105 -6.39 -5.57 -7.06
N GLY A 106 -7.41 -5.83 -7.88
CA GLY A 106 -8.81 -5.83 -7.48
C GLY A 106 -9.51 -7.08 -8.01
N SER A 107 -10.72 -7.31 -7.52
CA SER A 107 -11.63 -8.29 -8.09
C SER A 107 -12.99 -7.63 -8.24
N VAL A 108 -13.66 -7.89 -9.36
CA VAL A 108 -15.06 -7.54 -9.54
C VAL A 108 -15.87 -8.72 -9.00
N PRO A 109 -16.88 -8.51 -8.14
CA PRO A 109 -17.80 -9.59 -7.80
C PRO A 109 -18.42 -10.14 -9.09
N ALA A 110 -18.46 -11.47 -9.22
CA ALA A 110 -19.22 -12.14 -10.27
C ALA A 110 -20.73 -11.90 -10.08
#